data_AF-A0A316GNQ4-F1
#
_entry.id   AF-A0A316GNQ4-F1
#
_cell.length_a   1.000
_cell.length_b   1.000
_cell.length_c   1.000
_cell.angle_alpha   90.00
_cell.angle_beta   90.00
_cell.angle_gamma   90.00
#
_symmetry.space_group_name_H-M   'P 1'
#
loop_
_entity.id
_entity.type
_entity.pdbx_description
1 polymer ?
#
loop_
_entity_poly.entity_id
_entity_poly.type
_entity_poly.pdbx_seq_one_letter_code
_entity_poly.pdbx_strand_id
1 'polypeptide(L)' 'MSMLRPAIPLPSAPWIDQVFSAKTVRFGGVVRRSLHWVEAEVGRATFEAEVRRRGWHLVECNGQLVVFCTARPIQVLF' A
#
# COMPACT_ATOMS: atom_id res chain seq x y z
N MET A 1 -9.70 6.32 -44.06
CA MET A 1 -8.43 6.03 -43.33
C MET A 1 -8.64 6.51 -41.89
N SER A 2 -9.15 5.63 -41.03
CA SER A 2 -9.42 5.96 -39.62
C SER A 2 -8.10 5.96 -38.86
N MET A 3 -7.70 7.11 -38.33
CA MET A 3 -6.51 7.21 -37.49
C MET A 3 -6.74 6.44 -36.19
N LEU A 4 -6.01 5.33 -36.04
CA LEU A 4 -5.87 4.63 -34.76
C LEU A 4 -5.37 5.65 -33.73
N ARG A 5 -6.20 5.95 -32.74
CA ARG A 5 -5.78 6.68 -31.54
C ARG A 5 -4.58 5.94 -30.95
N PRO A 6 -3.45 6.60 -30.69
CA PRO A 6 -2.36 5.97 -29.95
C PRO A 6 -2.91 5.53 -28.59
N ALA A 7 -2.71 4.26 -28.25
CA ALA A 7 -3.00 3.74 -26.92
C ALA A 7 -2.09 4.49 -25.95
N ILE A 8 -2.64 5.47 -25.23
CA ILE A 8 -1.95 6.09 -24.10
C ILE A 8 -1.69 4.96 -23.11
N PRO A 9 -0.45 4.62 -22.77
CA PRO A 9 -0.20 3.75 -21.63
C PRO A 9 -0.79 4.49 -20.44
N LEU A 10 -1.90 3.97 -19.90
CA LEU A 10 -2.34 4.41 -18.59
C LEU A 10 -1.13 4.26 -17.67
N PRO A 11 -0.68 5.30 -16.94
CA PRO A 11 0.36 5.11 -15.96
C PRO A 11 -0.06 3.92 -15.12
N SER A 12 0.83 2.92 -15.01
CA SER A 12 0.64 1.83 -14.06
C SER A 12 0.19 2.49 -12.76
N ALA A 13 -0.99 2.10 -12.24
CA ALA A 13 -1.55 2.73 -11.06
C ALA A 13 -0.43 2.87 -10.03
N PRO A 14 -0.27 4.04 -9.36
CA PRO A 14 0.89 4.30 -8.53
C PRO A 14 1.11 3.08 -7.63
N TRP A 15 2.35 2.61 -7.51
CA TRP A 15 2.69 1.33 -6.88
C TRP A 15 1.92 1.09 -5.56
N ILE A 16 1.68 2.17 -4.82
CA ILE A 16 0.89 2.21 -3.59
C ILE A 16 -0.56 1.74 -3.76
N ASP A 17 -1.23 2.14 -4.83
CA ASP A 17 -2.59 1.69 -5.15
C ASP A 17 -2.60 0.22 -5.55
N GLN A 18 -1.56 -0.26 -6.25
CA GLN A 18 -1.43 -1.70 -6.53
C GLN A 18 -1.25 -2.51 -5.23
N VAL A 19 -0.37 -2.06 -4.33
CA VAL A 19 -0.14 -2.67 -3.02
C VAL A 19 -1.43 -2.73 -2.20
N PHE A 20 -2.28 -1.71 -2.27
CA PHE A 20 -3.53 -1.62 -1.52
C PHE A 20 -4.79 -2.03 -2.32
N SER A 21 -4.63 -2.51 -3.56
CA SER A 21 -5.74 -2.96 -4.42
C SER A 21 -6.17 -4.41 -4.16
N ALA A 22 -5.37 -5.18 -3.42
CA ALA A 22 -5.64 -6.60 -3.19
C ALA A 22 -6.95 -6.82 -2.42
N LYS A 23 -7.73 -7.84 -2.81
CA LYS A 23 -9.00 -8.24 -2.16
C LYS A 23 -8.90 -8.33 -0.63
N THR A 24 -7.73 -8.68 -0.10
CA THR A 24 -7.38 -8.76 1.32
C THR A 24 -7.63 -7.45 2.10
N VAL A 25 -7.49 -6.30 1.44
CA VAL A 25 -7.68 -4.98 2.03
C VAL A 25 -9.15 -4.68 2.32
N ARG A 26 -10.09 -5.21 1.52
CA ARG A 26 -11.53 -4.94 1.68
C ARG A 26 -12.15 -5.57 2.93
N PHE A 27 -11.47 -6.52 3.58
CA PHE A 27 -11.99 -7.27 4.73
C PHE A 27 -11.13 -7.14 5.99
N GLY A 28 -10.25 -6.14 6.08
CA GLY A 28 -9.41 -5.94 7.27
C GLY A 28 -8.16 -6.82 7.30
N GLY A 29 -7.65 -7.22 6.13
CA GLY A 29 -6.44 -8.04 6.05
C GLY A 29 -5.15 -7.30 6.38
N VAL A 30 -4.05 -8.05 6.34
CA VAL A 30 -2.71 -7.58 6.70
C VAL A 30 -1.83 -7.56 5.47
N VAL A 31 -1.15 -6.44 5.22
CA VAL A 31 -0.15 -6.29 4.15
C VAL A 31 1.24 -6.25 4.79
N ARG A 32 2.14 -7.13 4.35
CA ARG A 32 3.54 -7.14 4.78
C ARG A 32 4.46 -6.75 3.64
N ARG A 33 5.37 -5.81 3.88
CA ARG A 33 6.40 -5.38 2.94
C ARG A 33 7.74 -5.17 3.63
N SER A 34 8.82 -5.34 2.89
CA SER A 34 10.17 -4.99 3.38
C SER A 34 10.34 -3.48 3.35
N LEU A 35 10.87 -2.90 4.44
CA LEU A 35 11.16 -1.48 4.56
C LEU A 35 12.10 -1.02 3.44
N HIS A 36 13.17 -1.79 3.17
CA HIS A 36 14.13 -1.47 2.12
C HIS A 36 13.46 -1.33 0.74
N TRP A 37 12.54 -2.22 0.42
CA TRP A 37 11.79 -2.16 -0.84
C TRP A 37 10.79 -1.01 -0.86
N VAL A 38 10.10 -0.73 0.26
CA VAL A 38 9.20 0.43 0.34
C VAL A 38 9.96 1.74 0.13
N GLU A 39 11.13 1.87 0.75
CA GLU A 39 11.98 3.05 0.58
C GLU A 39 12.40 3.23 -0.87
N ALA A 40 12.81 2.15 -1.54
CA ALA A 40 13.24 2.17 -2.94
C ALA A 40 12.10 2.50 -3.94
N GLU A 41 10.88 2.03 -3.68
CA GLU A 41 9.77 2.13 -4.63
C GLU A 41 8.97 3.43 -4.50
N VAL A 42 8.69 3.88 -3.27
CA VAL A 42 7.76 5.00 -3.01
C VAL A 42 8.24 5.96 -1.94
N GLY A 43 9.28 5.58 -1.19
CA GLY A 43 9.76 6.30 -0.02
C GLY A 43 8.89 6.03 1.21
N ARG A 44 9.53 5.91 2.38
CA ARG A 44 8.83 5.60 3.63
C ARG A 44 7.78 6.66 4.00
N ALA A 45 8.12 7.94 3.85
CA ALA A 45 7.22 9.04 4.21
C ALA A 45 5.91 9.01 3.41
N THR A 46 5.98 8.75 2.11
CA THR A 46 4.81 8.61 1.23
C THR A 46 3.95 7.42 1.64
N PHE A 47 4.60 6.30 1.96
CA PHE A 47 3.90 5.10 2.42
C PHE A 47 3.17 5.33 3.75
N GLU A 48 3.82 5.95 4.73
CA GLU A 48 3.22 6.32 6.01
C GLU A 48 2.04 7.28 5.85
N ALA A 49 2.19 8.30 4.99
CA ALA A 49 1.14 9.27 4.71
C ALA A 49 -0.12 8.59 4.14
N GLU A 50 0.04 7.64 3.21
CA GLU A 50 -1.08 6.90 2.64
C GLU A 50 -1.76 5.98 3.66
N VAL A 51 -1.00 5.27 4.49
CA VAL A 51 -1.59 4.44 5.56
C VAL A 51 -2.37 5.30 6.55
N ARG A 52 -1.82 6.46 6.94
CA ARG A 52 -2.50 7.45 7.80
C ARG A 52 -3.77 8.00 7.16
N ARG A 53 -3.70 8.37 5.87
CA ARG A 53 -4.86 8.90 5.11
C ARG A 53 -6.01 7.90 5.07
N ARG A 54 -5.71 6.60 5.05
CA ARG A 54 -6.70 5.50 5.05
C ARG A 54 -7.23 5.14 6.44
N GLY A 55 -6.68 5.76 7.50
CA GLY A 55 -7.06 5.48 8.88
C GLY A 55 -6.65 4.08 9.35
N TRP A 56 -5.58 3.55 8.76
CA TRP A 56 -5.06 2.22 9.06
C TRP A 56 -3.85 2.30 9.99
N HIS A 57 -3.42 1.13 10.46
CA HIS A 57 -2.28 1.02 11.35
C HIS A 57 -1.07 0.44 10.62
N LEU A 58 0.10 1.06 10.83
CA LEU A 58 1.39 0.59 10.37
C LEU A 58 2.25 0.19 11.57
N VAL A 59 2.88 -0.97 11.51
CA VAL A 59 3.87 -1.44 12.48
C VAL A 59 5.16 -1.79 11.76
N GLU A 60 6.30 -1.41 12.34
CA GLU A 60 7.62 -1.83 11.88
C GLU A 60 8.18 -2.92 12.80
N CYS A 61 8.72 -3.99 12.22
CA CYS A 61 9.38 -5.06 12.96
C CYS A 61 10.53 -5.65 12.13
N ASN A 62 11.77 -5.50 12.61
CA ASN A 62 12.99 -6.04 12.00
C ASN A 62 13.10 -5.72 10.48
N GLY A 63 12.91 -4.45 10.11
CA GLY A 63 12.96 -4.00 8.71
C GLY A 63 11.78 -4.47 7.86
N GLN A 64 10.70 -4.97 8.46
CA GLN A 64 9.42 -5.23 7.80
C GLN A 64 8.40 -4.20 8.24
N LEU A 65 7.60 -3.75 7.28
CA LEU A 65 6.42 -2.92 7.47
C LEU A 65 5.17 -3.81 7.37
N VAL A 66 4.33 -3.76 8.40
CA VAL A 66 3.08 -4.51 8.50
C VAL A 66 1.93 -3.51 8.60
N VAL A 67 1.09 -3.45 7.57
CA VAL A 67 -0.11 -2.62 7.54
C VAL A 67 -1.31 -3.48 7.89
N PHE A 68 -2.03 -3.10 8.93
CA PHE A 68 -3.33 -3.66 9.26
C PHE A 68 -4.40 -2.78 8.63
N CYS A 69 -5.10 -3.30 7.62
CA CYS A 69 -6.03 -2.53 6.79
C CYS A 69 -7.39 -2.32 7.48
N THR A 70 -7.37 -1.83 8.71
CA THR A 70 -8.54 -1.63 9.58
C THR A 70 -8.37 -0.34 10.36
N ALA A 71 -9.47 0.35 10.62
CA ALA A 71 -9.53 1.47 11.56
C ALA A 71 -9.89 1.03 12.99
N ARG A 72 -10.21 -0.25 13.19
CA ARG A 72 -10.46 -0.82 14.52
C ARG A 72 -9.14 -0.97 15.28
N PRO A 73 -9.15 -0.80 16.62
CA PRO A 73 -7.96 -0.95 17.45
C PRO A 73 -7.27 -2.30 17.24
N ILE A 74 -5.93 -2.29 17.29
CA ILE A 74 -5.11 -3.50 17.31
C ILE A 74 -4.84 -3.88 18.76
N GLN A 75 -5.02 -5.16 19.07
CA GLN A 75 -4.58 -5.75 20.33
C GLN A 75 -3.31 -6.58 20.10
N VAL A 76 -2.25 -6.24 20.83
CA VAL A 76 -1.06 -7.08 20.96
C VAL A 76 -1.30 -7.97 22.17
N LEU A 77 -1.24 -9.29 21.99
CA LEU A 77 -1.71 -10.25 23.00
C LEU A 77 -0.67 -10.58 24.09
N PHE A 78 0.60 -10.29 23.84
CA PHE A 78 1.73 -10.61 24.72
C PHE A 78 2.86 -9.59 24.55
#